data_AF-A0AAT9I0P4-F1
#
_entry.id   AF-A0AAT9I0P4-F1
#
_cell.length_a   1.000
_cell.length_b   1.000
_cell.length_c   1.000
_cell.angle_alpha   90.00
_cell.angle_beta   90.00
_cell.angle_gamma   90.00
#
_symmetry.space_group_name_H-M   'P 1'
#
loop_
_entity.id
_entity.type
_entity.pdbx_description
1 polymer ?
#
loop_
_entity_poly.entity_id
_entity_poly.type
_entity_poly.pdbx_seq_one_letter_code
_entity_poly.pdbx_strand_id
1 'polypeptide(L)'
;MSRRSGILEFAVLGLLRESPMHGYELRKRLNTSLGVFRAFSYGTLYPCLKTLLANGWLIEEPGNTSEDALAAPLTGRRAKIVYRLTAEGKDHFEQLLSQTGPDAYEDETFAARFAFFGQTSRDVRMRVLEGRRSRLEERLEKMRASLARTRERLDDYTLELQRHGMESVEREVRWLNELIESERAGRDLKRPALGGPLSRTPHLERRAICPGRGRPPAGFARRHRHVRPVEGPHSYTQGATGMGSVRVAIVGVGNCAASLVQGVEYYKDADPASKVPGLMHVQFGDYHVRDVEFVAAFDIDAKKVGLDLADAIGASENNTIKICDVPNSGVQVQRGHTLDGLGKYYRETIEESPEAPVDVVQVLKDKQVDVLVCYLPVGSEDAAKFYAQCAIDAKVAFVNALPVFIAGTKEWADKFTEAGVPIVGDDIKSQVGATITHRVMAKLFEDRGVVLDRTMQLNVGGNMDFKNMLERDRLESKKISKTQAVTSQIPDRDLGEKNVHIGPSDYVAWLDDRKWAYVRLEGRAFGDVPLSLEYKLEVWDSPNSAGVIIDALRAAKIAKDRGIGGPILSASSYFMKSPPVQYFDDEARANVEKFIEGQSER
;
A
#
# COMPACT_ATOMS: atom_id res chain seq x y z
N MET A 1 39.21 -17.35 -16.62
CA MET A 1 38.28 -16.32 -16.09
C MET A 1 37.65 -16.84 -14.81
N SER A 2 37.37 -15.99 -13.83
CA SER A 2 36.60 -16.38 -12.63
C SER A 2 35.15 -16.76 -13.02
N ARG A 3 34.51 -17.72 -12.34
CA ARG A 3 33.10 -18.12 -12.57
C ARG A 3 32.16 -16.90 -12.60
N ARG A 4 32.36 -15.94 -11.69
CA ARG A 4 31.58 -14.68 -11.64
C ARG A 4 31.76 -13.79 -12.87
N SER A 5 32.94 -13.82 -13.50
CA SER A 5 33.22 -13.04 -14.71
C SER A 5 32.46 -13.60 -15.92
N GLY A 6 32.37 -14.94 -16.03
CA GLY A 6 31.63 -15.59 -17.11
C GLY A 6 30.12 -15.38 -17.01
N ILE A 7 29.57 -15.35 -15.80
CA ILE A 7 28.14 -15.05 -15.56
C ILE A 7 27.80 -13.62 -15.96
N LEU A 8 28.67 -12.66 -15.60
CA LEU A 8 28.48 -11.25 -15.95
C LEU A 8 28.56 -11.04 -17.46
N GLU A 9 29.53 -11.66 -18.13
CA GLU A 9 29.64 -11.66 -19.59
C GLU A 9 28.35 -12.18 -20.25
N PHE A 10 27.89 -13.37 -19.83
CA PHE A 10 26.67 -13.97 -20.35
C PHE A 10 25.45 -13.05 -20.19
N ALA A 11 25.30 -12.45 -19.02
CA ALA A 11 24.16 -11.58 -18.74
C ALA A 11 24.22 -10.23 -19.49
N VAL A 12 25.41 -9.65 -19.66
CA VAL A 12 25.59 -8.41 -20.43
C VAL A 12 25.27 -8.62 -21.90
N LEU A 13 25.78 -9.70 -22.50
CA LEU A 13 25.48 -10.05 -23.89
C LEU A 13 23.98 -10.33 -24.11
N GLY A 14 23.34 -11.03 -23.16
CA GLY A 14 21.90 -11.32 -23.21
C GLY A 14 21.01 -10.07 -23.17
N LEU A 15 21.36 -9.07 -22.35
CA LEU A 15 20.62 -7.80 -22.32
C LEU A 15 20.85 -6.96 -23.57
N LEU A 16 22.09 -6.89 -24.06
CA LEU A 16 22.44 -6.12 -25.27
C LEU A 16 21.91 -6.73 -26.58
N ARG A 17 21.49 -8.01 -26.55
CA ARG A 17 20.75 -8.63 -27.64
C ARG A 17 19.34 -8.05 -27.79
N GLU A 18 18.70 -7.65 -26.68
CA GLU A 18 17.35 -7.07 -26.69
C GLU A 18 17.34 -5.65 -27.25
N SER A 19 18.24 -4.81 -26.75
CA SER A 19 18.42 -3.44 -27.26
C SER A 19 19.81 -2.89 -26.90
N PRO A 20 20.35 -1.95 -27.68
CA PRO A 20 21.51 -1.15 -27.26
C PRO A 20 21.21 -0.40 -25.96
N MET A 21 22.18 -0.32 -25.05
CA MET A 21 21.97 0.28 -23.72
C MET A 21 23.21 1.01 -23.20
N HIS A 22 22.98 1.98 -22.31
CA HIS A 22 24.04 2.63 -21.55
C HIS A 22 24.51 1.75 -20.38
N GLY A 23 25.76 1.95 -19.93
CA GLY A 23 26.32 1.22 -18.78
C GLY A 23 25.51 1.35 -17.48
N TYR A 24 24.85 2.51 -17.26
CA TYR A 24 23.95 2.71 -16.12
C TYR A 24 22.69 1.81 -16.22
N GLU A 25 22.08 1.78 -17.40
CA GLU A 25 20.90 0.98 -17.66
C GLU A 25 21.19 -0.51 -17.60
N LEU A 26 22.33 -0.95 -18.15
CA LEU A 26 22.81 -2.33 -18.04
C LEU A 26 22.92 -2.76 -16.58
N ARG A 27 23.54 -1.95 -15.72
CA ARG A 27 23.63 -2.27 -14.28
C ARG A 27 22.26 -2.41 -13.64
N LYS A 28 21.35 -1.48 -13.94
CA LYS A 28 19.99 -1.47 -13.39
C LYS A 28 19.26 -2.75 -13.80
N ARG A 29 19.24 -3.08 -15.09
CA ARG A 29 18.56 -4.28 -15.62
C ARG A 29 19.21 -5.57 -15.11
N LEU A 30 20.54 -5.65 -15.02
CA LEU A 30 21.24 -6.81 -14.46
C LEU A 30 20.79 -7.09 -13.01
N ASN A 31 20.71 -6.07 -12.16
CA ASN A 31 20.29 -6.22 -10.76
C ASN A 31 18.79 -6.52 -10.62
N THR A 32 17.96 -6.05 -11.56
CA THR A 32 16.52 -6.37 -11.58
C THR A 32 16.26 -7.80 -12.05
N SER A 33 16.88 -8.23 -13.15
CA SER A 33 16.60 -9.53 -13.78
C SER A 33 17.26 -10.73 -13.07
N LEU A 34 18.42 -10.53 -12.42
CA LEU A 34 19.15 -11.61 -11.75
C LEU A 34 18.91 -11.68 -10.23
N GLY A 35 18.04 -10.81 -9.71
CA GLY A 35 17.61 -10.78 -8.31
C GLY A 35 18.59 -10.14 -7.33
N VAL A 36 18.10 -9.88 -6.12
CA VAL A 36 18.75 -9.06 -5.07
C VAL A 36 20.07 -9.65 -4.56
N PHE A 37 20.29 -10.95 -4.74
CA PHE A 37 21.50 -11.66 -4.28
C PHE A 37 22.69 -11.58 -5.26
N ARG A 38 22.53 -10.96 -6.43
CA ARG A 38 23.57 -10.80 -7.45
C ARG A 38 23.79 -9.34 -7.83
N ALA A 39 24.16 -8.54 -6.85
CA ALA A 39 24.48 -7.14 -7.08
C ALA A 39 25.80 -7.00 -7.87
N PHE A 40 25.71 -6.49 -9.10
CA PHE A 40 26.88 -6.11 -9.88
C PHE A 40 27.23 -4.64 -9.60
N SER A 41 28.50 -4.40 -9.25
CA SER A 41 29.02 -3.05 -9.03
C SER A 41 29.53 -2.47 -10.34
N TYR A 42 29.67 -1.14 -10.41
CA TYR A 42 30.35 -0.51 -11.54
C TYR A 42 31.81 -1.00 -11.69
N GLY A 43 32.45 -1.35 -10.58
CA GLY A 43 33.80 -1.90 -10.54
C GLY A 43 33.95 -3.27 -11.20
N THR A 44 32.86 -4.01 -11.44
CA THR A 44 32.88 -5.27 -12.19
C THR A 44 32.29 -5.13 -13.60
N LEU A 45 31.28 -4.27 -13.77
CA LEU A 45 30.62 -4.06 -15.06
C LEU A 45 31.54 -3.40 -16.11
N TYR A 46 32.20 -2.30 -15.78
CA TYR A 46 33.02 -1.58 -16.77
C TYR A 46 34.26 -2.36 -17.23
N PRO A 47 34.98 -3.09 -16.34
CA PRO A 47 36.04 -4.00 -16.81
C PRO A 47 35.53 -5.12 -17.72
N CYS A 48 34.33 -5.65 -17.46
CA CYS A 48 33.70 -6.61 -18.34
C CYS A 48 33.40 -5.98 -19.70
N LEU A 49 32.73 -4.82 -19.76
CA LEU A 49 32.44 -4.10 -21.00
C LEU A 49 33.71 -3.81 -21.82
N LYS A 50 34.79 -3.36 -21.16
CA LYS A 50 36.10 -3.14 -21.81
C LYS A 50 36.66 -4.42 -22.44
N THR A 51 36.47 -5.56 -21.78
CA THR A 51 36.91 -6.87 -22.29
C THR A 51 36.07 -7.29 -23.50
N LEU A 52 34.74 -7.12 -23.44
CA LEU A 52 33.85 -7.46 -24.55
C LEU A 52 34.09 -6.58 -25.79
N LEU A 53 34.42 -5.30 -25.58
CA LEU A 53 34.85 -4.40 -26.65
C LEU A 53 36.19 -4.82 -27.27
N ALA A 54 37.18 -5.15 -26.43
CA ALA A 54 38.48 -5.61 -26.90
C ALA A 54 38.40 -6.90 -27.73
N ASN A 55 37.43 -7.77 -27.42
CA ASN A 55 37.14 -8.99 -28.16
C ASN A 55 36.30 -8.77 -29.44
N GLY A 56 35.88 -7.53 -29.73
CA GLY A 56 35.04 -7.21 -30.88
C GLY A 56 33.59 -7.68 -30.77
N TRP A 57 33.12 -8.06 -29.58
CA TRP A 57 31.75 -8.51 -29.36
C TRP A 57 30.77 -7.35 -29.12
N LEU A 58 31.29 -6.19 -28.75
CA LEU A 58 30.54 -4.94 -28.60
C LEU A 58 31.15 -3.83 -29.45
N ILE A 59 30.35 -2.82 -29.76
CA ILE A 59 30.78 -1.51 -30.26
C ILE A 59 30.22 -0.39 -29.38
N GLU A 60 30.95 0.73 -29.34
CA GLU A 60 30.52 1.97 -28.67
C GLU A 60 29.93 2.93 -29.71
N GLU A 61 28.72 3.42 -29.44
CA GLU A 61 28.08 4.49 -30.22
C GLU A 61 27.87 5.72 -29.31
N PRO A 62 28.12 6.96 -29.79
CA PRO A 62 27.77 8.15 -29.04
C PRO A 62 26.25 8.25 -28.88
N GLY A 63 25.77 8.31 -27.63
CA GLY A 63 24.34 8.42 -27.34
C GLY A 63 23.76 9.75 -27.82
N ASN A 64 23.00 9.70 -28.91
CA ASN A 64 22.15 10.79 -29.37
C ASN A 64 20.69 10.35 -29.21
N THR A 65 20.17 10.40 -27.99
CA THR A 65 18.72 10.31 -27.76
C THR A 65 18.13 11.72 -27.80
N SER A 66 17.08 11.90 -28.60
CA SER A 66 16.32 13.13 -28.77
C SER A 66 15.64 13.65 -27.49
N GLU A 67 15.70 12.91 -26.38
CA GLU A 67 15.22 13.32 -25.07
C GLU A 67 16.25 14.13 -24.26
N ASP A 68 17.56 13.97 -24.52
CA ASP A 68 18.61 14.74 -23.81
C ASP A 68 18.83 16.15 -24.42
N ALA A 69 18.19 16.48 -25.56
CA ALA A 69 18.35 17.75 -26.26
C ALA A 69 17.51 18.92 -25.67
N LEU A 70 16.55 18.64 -24.78
CA LEU A 70 15.73 19.67 -24.12
C LEU A 70 16.25 20.06 -22.72
N ALA A 71 17.36 19.46 -22.26
CA ALA A 71 17.90 19.65 -20.91
C ALA A 71 19.39 20.11 -20.88
N ALA A 72 19.87 20.75 -21.95
CA ALA A 72 21.17 21.42 -21.94
C ALA A 72 21.01 22.85 -22.45
N PRO A 73 21.28 23.85 -21.59
CA PRO A 73 22.68 24.14 -21.29
C PRO A 73 22.88 24.48 -19.81
N LEU A 74 23.63 23.64 -19.08
CA LEU A 74 24.40 23.98 -17.86
C LEU A 74 24.85 22.66 -17.21
N THR A 75 25.98 22.12 -17.67
CA THR A 75 26.94 21.25 -16.95
C THR A 75 27.68 20.41 -18.00
N GLY A 76 29.01 20.49 -18.02
CA GLY A 76 29.87 19.80 -19.00
C GLY A 76 29.91 18.28 -18.82
N ARG A 77 28.79 17.58 -19.01
CA ARG A 77 28.71 16.12 -18.99
C ARG A 77 29.15 15.54 -20.34
N ARG A 78 30.15 14.65 -20.32
CA ARG A 78 30.53 13.80 -21.45
C ARG A 78 29.29 13.06 -21.99
N ALA A 79 29.16 12.98 -23.32
CA ALA A 79 28.12 12.20 -23.99
C ALA A 79 28.05 10.77 -23.43
N LYS A 80 26.84 10.29 -23.16
CA LYS A 80 26.64 8.94 -22.60
C LYS A 80 26.95 7.91 -23.70
N ILE A 81 27.89 7.00 -23.45
CA ILE A 81 28.25 5.91 -24.38
C ILE A 81 27.15 4.84 -24.38
N VAL A 82 26.63 4.48 -25.56
CA VAL A 82 25.72 3.34 -25.77
C VAL A 82 26.54 2.16 -26.23
N TYR A 83 26.33 1.00 -25.61
CA TYR A 83 26.94 -0.25 -26.06
C TYR A 83 25.95 -1.02 -26.93
N ARG A 84 26.45 -1.58 -28.03
CA ARG A 84 25.67 -2.39 -28.97
C ARG A 84 26.40 -3.68 -29.31
N LEU A 85 25.63 -4.77 -29.44
CA LEU A 85 26.13 -6.09 -29.79
C LEU A 85 26.51 -6.18 -31.29
N THR A 86 27.69 -6.70 -31.60
CA THR A 86 28.16 -6.96 -32.98
C THR A 86 27.58 -8.27 -33.54
N ALA A 87 27.84 -8.58 -34.81
CA ALA A 87 27.47 -9.88 -35.38
C ALA A 87 28.24 -11.01 -34.70
N GLU A 88 29.55 -10.82 -34.50
CA GLU A 88 30.43 -11.73 -33.80
C GLU A 88 30.02 -11.92 -32.33
N GLY A 89 29.56 -10.85 -31.67
CA GLY A 89 29.02 -10.89 -30.31
C GLY A 89 27.71 -11.68 -30.21
N LYS A 90 26.85 -11.63 -31.25
CA LYS A 90 25.63 -12.46 -31.32
C LYS A 90 25.97 -13.94 -31.47
N ASP A 91 26.92 -14.26 -32.35
CA ASP A 91 27.36 -15.63 -32.58
C ASP A 91 28.00 -16.23 -31.32
N HIS A 92 28.84 -15.45 -30.62
CA HIS A 92 29.43 -15.85 -29.35
C HIS A 92 28.37 -16.09 -28.27
N PHE A 93 27.37 -15.20 -28.17
CA PHE A 93 26.28 -15.38 -27.21
C PHE A 93 25.45 -16.65 -27.51
N GLU A 94 25.18 -16.94 -28.79
CA GLU A 94 24.47 -18.16 -29.18
C GLU A 94 25.29 -19.43 -28.87
N GLN A 95 26.62 -19.38 -29.03
CA GLN A 95 27.50 -20.46 -28.57
C GLN A 95 27.39 -20.66 -27.05
N LEU A 96 27.42 -19.58 -26.25
CA LEU A 96 27.25 -19.66 -24.79
C LEU A 96 25.88 -20.24 -24.40
N LEU A 97 24.80 -19.88 -25.12
CA LEU A 97 23.48 -20.45 -24.92
C LEU A 97 23.47 -21.96 -25.18
N SER A 98 24.12 -22.41 -26.25
CA SER A 98 24.17 -23.82 -26.65
C SER A 98 25.03 -24.72 -25.75
N GLN A 99 25.95 -24.15 -24.95
CA GLN A 99 26.80 -24.89 -24.03
C GLN A 99 26.01 -25.40 -22.80
N THR A 100 25.79 -26.71 -22.74
CA THR A 100 25.08 -27.40 -21.64
C THR A 100 26.02 -28.36 -20.89
N GLY A 101 27.11 -27.82 -20.32
CA GLY A 101 28.06 -28.57 -19.48
C GLY A 101 27.66 -28.59 -17.99
N PRO A 102 28.38 -29.33 -17.12
CA PRO A 102 28.08 -29.42 -15.68
C PRO A 102 27.98 -28.06 -14.96
N ASP A 103 28.78 -27.08 -15.38
CA ASP A 103 28.74 -25.71 -14.83
C ASP A 103 27.42 -24.98 -15.12
N ALA A 104 26.64 -25.41 -16.12
CA ALA A 104 25.35 -24.82 -16.47
C ALA A 104 24.23 -25.16 -15.46
N TYR A 105 24.44 -26.18 -14.63
CA TYR A 105 23.47 -26.68 -13.66
C TYR A 105 23.69 -26.15 -12.24
N GLU A 106 24.86 -25.54 -11.99
CA GLU A 106 25.22 -24.91 -10.72
C GLU A 106 24.36 -23.66 -10.44
N ASP A 107 24.07 -23.39 -9.17
CA ASP A 107 23.09 -22.38 -8.71
C ASP A 107 23.31 -20.99 -9.34
N GLU A 108 24.57 -20.55 -9.40
CA GLU A 108 24.92 -19.26 -9.96
C GLU A 108 24.71 -19.20 -11.47
N THR A 109 25.06 -20.25 -12.21
CA THR A 109 24.94 -20.25 -13.67
C THR A 109 23.51 -20.50 -14.12
N PHE A 110 22.79 -21.36 -13.40
CA PHE A 110 21.42 -21.73 -13.73
C PHE A 110 20.48 -20.53 -13.72
N ALA A 111 20.47 -19.74 -12.64
CA ALA A 111 19.53 -18.60 -12.58
C ALA A 111 19.82 -17.53 -13.63
N ALA A 112 21.10 -17.39 -14.04
CA ALA A 112 21.46 -16.50 -15.13
C ALA A 112 20.90 -17.01 -16.46
N ARG A 113 21.05 -18.30 -16.77
CA ARG A 113 20.46 -18.93 -17.96
C ARG A 113 18.94 -18.86 -17.93
N PHE A 114 18.33 -19.14 -16.79
CA PHE A 114 16.89 -19.10 -16.58
C PHE A 114 16.27 -17.75 -16.95
N ALA A 115 16.92 -16.65 -16.57
CA ALA A 115 16.48 -15.29 -16.91
C ALA A 115 16.36 -15.03 -18.42
N PHE A 116 17.07 -15.81 -19.25
CA PHE A 116 17.06 -15.68 -20.72
C PHE A 116 16.41 -16.89 -21.44
N PHE A 117 15.64 -17.72 -20.72
CA PHE A 117 14.93 -18.86 -21.34
C PHE A 117 13.97 -18.42 -22.45
N GLY A 118 13.35 -17.23 -22.33
CA GLY A 118 12.53 -16.65 -23.40
C GLY A 118 13.27 -16.44 -24.73
N GLN A 119 14.60 -16.41 -24.71
CA GLN A 119 15.45 -16.22 -25.89
C GLN A 119 16.22 -17.49 -26.31
N THR A 120 15.97 -18.61 -25.65
CA THR A 120 16.69 -19.88 -25.81
C THR A 120 15.79 -20.91 -26.49
N SER A 121 16.32 -21.77 -27.36
CA SER A 121 15.51 -22.83 -27.97
C SER A 121 14.98 -23.82 -26.92
N ARG A 122 13.79 -24.37 -27.18
CA ARG A 122 13.15 -25.35 -26.29
C ARG A 122 14.07 -26.53 -25.95
N ASP A 123 14.82 -27.05 -26.92
CA ASP A 123 15.74 -28.17 -26.69
C ASP A 123 16.90 -27.82 -25.75
N VAL A 124 17.37 -26.57 -25.78
CA VAL A 124 18.39 -26.08 -24.83
C VAL A 124 17.77 -25.86 -23.45
N ARG A 125 16.56 -25.25 -23.37
CA ARG A 125 15.84 -25.10 -22.09
C ARG A 125 15.61 -26.43 -21.40
N MET A 126 15.12 -27.41 -22.14
CA MET A 126 14.88 -28.78 -21.66
C MET A 126 16.15 -29.42 -21.13
N ARG A 127 17.26 -29.36 -21.87
CA ARG A 127 18.57 -29.88 -21.41
C ARG A 127 19.04 -29.22 -20.12
N VAL A 128 18.90 -27.90 -19.98
CA VAL A 128 19.30 -27.17 -18.78
C VAL A 128 18.44 -27.55 -17.57
N LEU A 129 17.12 -27.64 -17.76
CA LEU A 129 16.18 -28.02 -16.71
C LEU A 129 16.37 -29.46 -16.24
N GLU A 130 16.47 -30.40 -17.17
CA GLU A 130 16.68 -31.82 -16.86
C GLU A 130 18.04 -32.05 -16.19
N GLY A 131 19.09 -31.38 -16.67
CA GLY A 131 20.42 -31.46 -16.06
C GLY A 131 20.46 -30.92 -14.63
N ARG A 132 19.81 -29.78 -14.34
CA ARG A 132 19.71 -29.27 -12.96
C ARG A 132 18.89 -30.19 -12.07
N ARG A 133 17.76 -30.70 -12.56
CA ARG A 133 16.93 -31.63 -11.78
C ARG A 133 17.75 -32.86 -11.36
N SER A 134 18.43 -33.50 -12.31
CA SER A 134 19.26 -34.68 -12.01
C SER A 134 20.37 -34.38 -11.01
N ARG A 135 20.98 -33.19 -11.08
CA ARG A 135 22.02 -32.77 -10.13
C ARG A 135 21.47 -32.56 -8.71
N LEU A 136 20.29 -31.96 -8.60
CA LEU A 136 19.62 -31.74 -7.31
C LEU A 136 19.09 -33.05 -6.71
N GLU A 137 18.60 -33.98 -7.54
CA GLU A 137 18.22 -35.34 -7.11
C GLU A 137 19.43 -36.11 -6.56
N GLU A 138 20.59 -36.05 -7.24
CA GLU A 138 21.84 -36.67 -6.75
C GLU A 138 22.29 -36.04 -5.41
N ARG A 139 22.18 -34.71 -5.28
CA ARG A 139 22.49 -34.00 -4.04
C ARG A 139 21.55 -34.38 -2.91
N LEU A 140 20.25 -34.47 -3.20
CA LEU A 140 19.22 -34.85 -2.23
C LEU A 140 19.48 -36.26 -1.69
N GLU A 141 19.83 -37.21 -2.56
CA GLU A 141 20.14 -38.58 -2.15
C GLU A 141 21.38 -38.64 -1.25
N LYS A 142 22.43 -37.88 -1.59
CA LYS A 142 23.63 -37.75 -0.73
C LYS A 142 23.30 -37.15 0.63
N MET A 143 22.43 -36.13 0.68
CA MET A 143 22.00 -35.50 1.94
C MET A 143 21.19 -36.46 2.80
N ARG A 144 20.24 -37.20 2.21
CA ARG A 144 19.45 -38.24 2.89
C ARG A 144 20.33 -39.35 3.46
N ALA A 145 21.26 -39.88 2.66
CA ALA A 145 22.20 -40.91 3.10
C ALA A 145 23.14 -40.40 4.21
N SER A 146 23.54 -39.12 4.17
CA SER A 146 24.35 -38.52 5.23
C SER A 146 23.56 -38.41 6.54
N LEU A 147 22.34 -37.86 6.48
CA LEU A 147 21.48 -37.66 7.64
C LEU A 147 21.14 -38.99 8.32
N ALA A 148 20.85 -40.04 7.55
CA ALA A 148 20.59 -41.37 8.07
C ALA A 148 21.77 -41.96 8.87
N ARG A 149 23.02 -41.63 8.50
CA ARG A 149 24.23 -42.11 9.19
C ARG A 149 24.60 -41.30 10.43
N THR A 150 24.26 -40.02 10.48
CA THR A 150 24.70 -39.10 11.55
C THR A 150 23.60 -38.70 12.52
N ARG A 151 22.35 -39.17 12.32
CA ARG A 151 21.17 -38.76 13.09
C ARG A 151 21.33 -38.87 14.61
N GLU A 152 22.01 -39.91 15.10
CA GLU A 152 22.19 -40.14 16.55
C GLU A 152 23.32 -39.31 17.18
N ARG A 153 24.11 -38.59 16.37
CA ARG A 153 25.30 -37.84 16.80
C ARG A 153 25.15 -36.33 16.73
N LEU A 154 23.98 -35.83 16.33
CA LEU A 154 23.73 -34.40 16.11
C LEU A 154 22.71 -33.89 17.14
N ASP A 155 22.89 -32.65 17.58
CA ASP A 155 21.92 -31.94 18.40
C ASP A 155 20.69 -31.52 17.58
N ASP A 156 19.61 -31.17 18.28
CA ASP A 156 18.31 -30.85 17.67
C ASP A 156 18.38 -29.68 16.68
N TYR A 157 19.17 -28.64 16.95
CA TYR A 157 19.28 -27.50 16.04
C TYR A 157 20.05 -27.86 14.77
N THR A 158 21.09 -28.69 14.88
CA THR A 158 21.82 -29.19 13.71
C THR A 158 20.95 -30.11 12.85
N LEU A 159 20.10 -30.93 13.48
CA LEU A 159 19.11 -31.76 12.76
C LEU A 159 18.08 -30.89 12.01
N GLU A 160 17.56 -29.84 12.65
CA GLU A 160 16.64 -28.90 11.99
C GLU A 160 17.31 -28.14 10.84
N LEU A 161 18.58 -27.73 10.97
CA LEU A 161 19.33 -27.10 9.88
C LEU A 161 19.48 -28.05 8.67
N GLN A 162 19.78 -29.33 8.92
CA GLN A 162 19.87 -30.34 7.85
C GLN A 162 18.50 -30.60 7.20
N ARG A 163 17.42 -30.66 8.00
CA ARG A 163 16.05 -30.81 7.50
C ARG A 163 15.66 -29.63 6.60
N HIS A 164 15.87 -28.39 7.06
CA HIS A 164 15.61 -27.19 6.26
C HIS A 164 16.37 -27.19 4.92
N GLY A 165 17.65 -27.60 4.93
CA GLY A 165 18.45 -27.74 3.72
C GLY A 165 17.88 -28.78 2.74
N MET A 166 17.40 -29.91 3.26
CA MET A 166 16.78 -30.97 2.47
C MET A 166 15.45 -30.53 1.86
N GLU A 167 14.56 -29.93 2.65
CA GLU A 167 13.26 -29.41 2.20
C GLU A 167 13.40 -28.36 1.10
N SER A 168 14.44 -27.52 1.19
CA SER A 168 14.76 -26.53 0.16
C SER A 168 15.10 -27.19 -1.19
N VAL A 169 15.94 -28.23 -1.17
CA VAL A 169 16.30 -28.99 -2.39
C VAL A 169 15.10 -29.76 -2.94
N GLU A 170 14.29 -30.37 -2.07
CA GLU A 170 13.07 -31.09 -2.48
C GLU A 170 12.05 -30.18 -3.16
N ARG A 171 11.85 -28.97 -2.61
CA ARG A 171 10.98 -27.95 -3.22
C ARG A 171 11.48 -27.58 -4.61
N GLU A 172 12.79 -27.40 -4.78
CA GLU A 172 13.36 -27.03 -6.07
C GLU A 172 13.22 -28.14 -7.11
N VAL A 173 13.44 -29.41 -6.71
CA VAL A 173 13.20 -30.58 -7.59
C VAL A 173 11.73 -30.64 -8.03
N ARG A 174 10.77 -30.42 -7.13
CA ARG A 174 9.34 -30.36 -7.48
C ARG A 174 9.05 -29.25 -8.49
N TRP A 175 9.55 -28.05 -8.24
CA TRP A 175 9.40 -26.91 -9.15
C TRP A 175 9.99 -27.19 -10.54
N LEU A 176 11.17 -27.81 -10.61
CA LEU A 176 11.79 -28.19 -11.88
C LEU A 176 10.96 -29.26 -12.62
N ASN A 177 10.37 -30.22 -11.91
CA ASN A 177 9.48 -31.21 -12.53
C ASN A 177 8.25 -30.55 -13.16
N GLU A 178 7.55 -29.69 -12.43
CA GLU A 178 6.40 -28.95 -12.94
C GLU A 178 6.77 -28.10 -14.18
N LEU A 179 7.94 -27.46 -14.14
CA LEU A 179 8.40 -26.63 -15.25
C LEU A 179 8.78 -27.46 -16.48
N ILE A 180 9.47 -28.60 -16.29
CA ILE A 180 9.78 -29.55 -17.36
C ILE A 180 8.49 -30.08 -17.99
N GLU A 181 7.47 -30.39 -17.19
CA GLU A 181 6.17 -30.82 -17.69
C GLU A 181 5.45 -29.73 -18.50
N SER A 182 5.47 -28.49 -18.00
CA SER A 182 4.89 -27.35 -18.74
C SER A 182 5.62 -27.09 -20.07
N GLU A 183 6.95 -27.17 -20.05
CA GLU A 183 7.79 -27.00 -21.23
C GLU A 183 7.57 -28.15 -22.24
N ARG A 184 7.34 -29.39 -21.77
CA ARG A 184 6.93 -30.55 -22.60
C ARG A 184 5.52 -30.40 -23.18
N ALA A 185 4.61 -29.77 -22.45
CA ALA A 185 3.26 -29.49 -22.92
C ALA A 185 3.18 -28.37 -23.98
N GLY A 186 4.29 -27.67 -24.26
CA GLY A 186 4.32 -26.60 -25.27
C GLY A 186 3.54 -25.36 -24.86
N ARG A 187 3.29 -25.17 -23.56
CA ARG A 187 2.71 -23.94 -23.03
C ARG A 187 3.79 -22.86 -22.98
N ASP A 188 4.09 -22.27 -24.14
CA ASP A 188 4.79 -20.99 -24.16
C ASP A 188 3.96 -19.99 -23.37
N LEU A 189 4.56 -19.35 -22.36
CA LEU A 189 4.01 -18.21 -21.62
C LEU A 189 3.80 -17.03 -22.60
N LYS A 190 2.75 -17.09 -23.43
CA LYS A 190 2.37 -15.98 -24.30
C LYS A 190 1.75 -14.86 -23.48
N ARG A 191 2.43 -13.72 -23.51
CA ARG A 191 1.95 -12.37 -23.17
C ARG A 191 0.55 -12.12 -23.76
N PRO A 192 -0.44 -11.55 -23.03
CA PRO A 192 -1.73 -11.22 -23.62
C PRO A 192 -1.54 -10.08 -24.63
N ALA A 193 -1.89 -10.34 -25.89
CA ALA A 193 -2.01 -9.30 -26.90
C ALA A 193 -3.34 -8.56 -26.70
N LEU A 194 -3.27 -7.23 -26.67
CA LEU A 194 -4.40 -6.32 -26.70
C LEU A 194 -5.19 -6.48 -28.02
N GLY A 195 -6.51 -6.65 -27.92
CA GLY A 195 -7.50 -6.25 -28.95
C GLY A 195 -7.99 -7.32 -29.95
N GLY A 196 -9.28 -7.65 -29.89
CA GLY A 196 -10.05 -8.28 -30.99
C GLY A 196 -11.36 -8.94 -30.54
N PRO A 197 -12.50 -8.80 -31.26
CA PRO A 197 -13.84 -8.94 -30.69
C PRO A 197 -14.39 -10.38 -30.66
N LEU A 198 -15.20 -10.64 -29.64
CA LEU A 198 -15.90 -11.90 -29.35
C LEU A 198 -16.80 -12.37 -30.51
N SER A 199 -16.52 -13.54 -31.06
CA SER A 199 -17.42 -14.29 -31.93
C SER A 199 -18.31 -15.25 -31.14
N ARG A 200 -19.61 -15.12 -31.42
CA ARG A 200 -20.81 -15.82 -30.94
C ARG A 200 -20.68 -17.33 -30.68
N THR A 201 -21.29 -17.78 -29.58
CA THR A 201 -21.65 -19.17 -29.28
C THR A 201 -22.89 -19.63 -30.07
N PRO A 202 -23.00 -20.92 -30.46
CA PRO A 202 -24.20 -21.45 -31.10
C PRO A 202 -25.22 -22.00 -30.10
N HIS A 203 -26.49 -21.79 -30.47
CA HIS A 203 -27.71 -22.26 -29.81
C HIS A 203 -27.78 -23.79 -29.67
N LEU A 204 -28.34 -24.25 -28.55
CA LEU A 204 -28.84 -25.61 -28.36
C LEU A 204 -30.34 -25.55 -28.10
N GLU A 205 -31.10 -26.09 -29.06
CA GLU A 205 -32.55 -26.22 -29.05
C GLU A 205 -33.03 -27.14 -27.92
N ARG A 206 -34.11 -26.75 -27.23
CA ARG A 206 -35.01 -27.71 -26.59
C ARG A 206 -36.46 -27.40 -26.90
N ARG A 207 -37.13 -28.46 -27.36
CA ARG A 207 -38.48 -28.55 -27.90
C ARG A 207 -39.58 -28.18 -26.90
N ALA A 208 -40.64 -27.62 -27.46
CA ALA A 208 -41.91 -27.26 -26.85
C ALA A 208 -42.74 -28.46 -26.40
N ILE A 209 -43.50 -28.27 -25.32
CA ILE A 209 -44.79 -28.92 -25.08
C ILE A 209 -45.75 -27.87 -24.47
N CYS A 210 -46.82 -27.54 -25.19
CA CYS A 210 -48.05 -26.94 -24.67
C CYS A 210 -49.20 -27.90 -24.98
N PRO A 211 -50.27 -27.92 -24.15
CA PRO A 211 -51.48 -27.13 -24.46
C PRO A 211 -52.15 -26.59 -23.18
N GLY A 212 -53.06 -25.61 -23.12
CA GLY A 212 -53.72 -24.76 -24.09
C GLY A 212 -54.85 -23.96 -23.41
N ARG A 213 -55.26 -22.85 -24.06
CA ARG A 213 -56.55 -22.12 -24.00
C ARG A 213 -56.94 -21.27 -22.77
N GLY A 214 -57.24 -19.99 -23.04
CA GLY A 214 -58.16 -19.16 -22.26
C GLY A 214 -57.96 -17.64 -22.38
N ARG A 215 -58.72 -16.97 -23.26
CA ARG A 215 -59.01 -15.50 -23.28
C ARG A 215 -60.33 -15.31 -24.06
N PRO A 216 -61.06 -14.17 -23.98
CA PRO A 216 -61.04 -13.00 -23.08
C PRO A 216 -62.50 -12.65 -22.60
N PRO A 217 -62.92 -11.42 -22.17
CA PRO A 217 -62.91 -10.11 -22.89
C PRO A 217 -62.38 -8.92 -22.03
N ALA A 218 -61.66 -7.91 -22.55
CA ALA A 218 -62.07 -6.69 -23.28
C ALA A 218 -62.88 -5.64 -22.48
N GLY A 219 -62.28 -4.44 -22.27
CA GLY A 219 -63.02 -3.22 -21.94
C GLY A 219 -62.22 -2.14 -21.20
N PHE A 220 -61.66 -1.18 -21.94
CA PHE A 220 -61.84 0.29 -21.79
C PHE A 220 -60.60 1.09 -22.22
N ALA A 221 -60.88 2.10 -23.04
CA ALA A 221 -59.93 2.94 -23.74
C ALA A 221 -59.84 4.34 -23.15
N ARG A 222 -58.66 4.96 -23.36
CA ARG A 222 -58.35 6.41 -23.40
C ARG A 222 -58.46 7.21 -22.11
N ARG A 223 -57.35 7.87 -21.75
CA ARG A 223 -57.08 9.29 -22.10
C ARG A 223 -55.68 9.72 -21.65
N HIS A 224 -54.88 10.20 -22.61
CA HIS A 224 -53.75 11.08 -22.33
C HIS A 224 -54.28 12.41 -21.79
N ARG A 225 -53.71 12.88 -20.69
CA ARG A 225 -53.81 14.28 -20.27
C ARG A 225 -52.40 14.82 -20.05
N HIS A 226 -52.01 15.73 -20.94
CA HIS A 226 -51.01 16.76 -20.68
C HIS A 226 -51.38 17.49 -19.39
N VAL A 227 -50.43 17.62 -18.47
CA VAL A 227 -50.45 18.63 -17.41
C VAL A 227 -49.15 19.41 -17.51
N ARG A 228 -49.31 20.74 -17.60
CA ARG A 228 -48.29 21.77 -17.78
C ARG A 228 -47.36 21.88 -16.56
N PRO A 229 -46.14 22.42 -16.72
CA PRO A 229 -45.31 22.77 -15.59
C PRO A 229 -45.92 23.97 -14.84
N VAL A 230 -45.96 23.88 -13.52
CA VAL A 230 -46.36 24.97 -12.63
C VAL A 230 -45.11 25.81 -12.36
N GLU A 231 -45.11 27.05 -12.84
CA GLU A 231 -44.15 28.07 -12.45
C GLU A 231 -44.63 28.84 -11.22
N GLY A 232 -43.69 29.10 -10.30
CA GLY A 232 -43.75 30.17 -9.30
C GLY A 232 -43.71 29.68 -7.83
N PRO A 233 -43.22 30.51 -6.91
CA PRO A 233 -41.90 31.16 -6.91
C PRO A 233 -41.22 30.93 -5.56
N HIS A 234 -40.09 30.24 -5.54
CA HIS A 234 -39.14 30.36 -4.44
C HIS A 234 -37.81 30.76 -5.03
N SER A 235 -37.60 32.07 -5.05
CA SER A 235 -36.28 32.67 -5.05
C SER A 235 -35.51 32.07 -3.88
N TYR A 236 -34.76 31.01 -4.12
CA TYR A 236 -33.55 30.80 -3.37
C TYR A 236 -32.69 32.01 -3.68
N THR A 237 -32.67 32.96 -2.74
CA THR A 237 -31.55 33.84 -2.57
C THR A 237 -30.29 33.00 -2.76
N GLN A 238 -29.60 33.23 -3.87
CA GLN A 238 -28.16 33.02 -3.95
C GLN A 238 -27.56 33.88 -2.84
N GLY A 239 -27.60 33.36 -1.61
CA GLY A 239 -26.63 33.71 -0.60
C GLY A 239 -25.34 33.13 -1.13
N ALA A 240 -24.53 33.99 -1.74
CA ALA A 240 -23.11 33.75 -1.88
C ALA A 240 -22.53 33.59 -0.45
N THR A 241 -22.65 32.41 0.13
CA THR A 241 -21.78 31.98 1.23
C THR A 241 -20.44 31.76 0.56
N GLY A 242 -19.49 32.65 0.82
CA GLY A 242 -18.24 32.76 0.07
C GLY A 242 -17.54 31.42 -0.12
N MET A 243 -16.89 31.27 -1.29
CA MET A 243 -16.00 30.14 -1.59
C MET A 243 -15.05 29.92 -0.41
N GLY A 244 -15.34 28.92 0.42
CA GLY A 244 -14.82 28.85 1.77
C GLY A 244 -13.53 28.03 1.83
N SER A 245 -12.50 28.57 2.49
CA SER A 245 -11.36 27.80 2.95
C SER A 245 -11.77 26.83 4.07
N VAL A 246 -11.08 25.70 4.18
CA VAL A 246 -11.07 24.80 5.34
C VAL A 246 -9.80 25.08 6.13
N ARG A 247 -9.87 25.94 7.15
CA ARG A 247 -8.69 26.27 7.98
C ARG A 247 -8.38 25.13 8.95
N VAL A 248 -7.27 24.46 8.74
CA VAL A 248 -6.86 23.26 9.48
C VAL A 248 -5.73 23.55 10.45
N ALA A 249 -5.87 23.04 11.67
CA ALA A 249 -4.78 22.93 12.61
C ALA A 249 -4.36 21.48 12.80
N ILE A 250 -3.06 21.23 12.92
CA ILE A 250 -2.48 19.88 13.08
C ILE A 250 -1.93 19.70 14.49
N VAL A 251 -2.30 18.59 15.16
CA VAL A 251 -1.65 18.14 16.40
C VAL A 251 -0.79 16.91 16.10
N GLY A 252 0.52 17.03 16.28
CA GLY A 252 1.51 16.01 15.95
C GLY A 252 1.92 16.09 14.48
N VAL A 253 3.08 16.67 14.21
CA VAL A 253 3.63 16.88 12.86
C VAL A 253 4.46 15.67 12.44
N GLY A 254 3.86 14.48 12.48
CA GLY A 254 4.48 13.20 12.10
C GLY A 254 4.41 12.86 10.61
N ASN A 255 4.70 11.61 10.24
CA ASN A 255 4.58 11.13 8.85
C ASN A 255 3.17 11.29 8.24
N CYS A 256 2.11 11.10 9.05
CA CYS A 256 0.73 11.34 8.61
C CYS A 256 0.50 12.81 8.23
N ALA A 257 0.98 13.74 9.07
CA ALA A 257 0.92 15.18 8.76
C ALA A 257 1.74 15.51 7.51
N ALA A 258 2.95 14.95 7.38
CA ALA A 258 3.78 15.13 6.19
C ALA A 258 3.09 14.65 4.91
N SER A 259 2.39 13.52 4.97
CA SER A 259 1.63 12.99 3.83
C SER A 259 0.39 13.82 3.51
N LEU A 260 -0.29 14.34 4.54
CA LEU A 260 -1.45 15.22 4.40
C LEU A 260 -1.07 16.54 3.73
N VAL A 261 -0.05 17.23 4.25
CA VAL A 261 0.41 18.53 3.72
C VAL A 261 0.90 18.40 2.28
N GLN A 262 1.73 17.39 2.00
CA GLN A 262 2.17 17.11 0.64
C GLN A 262 1.02 16.69 -0.28
N GLY A 263 0.03 15.95 0.22
CA GLY A 263 -1.13 15.51 -0.56
C GLY A 263 -2.01 16.68 -0.99
N VAL A 264 -2.25 17.63 -0.09
CA VAL A 264 -2.98 18.87 -0.40
C VAL A 264 -2.24 19.68 -1.47
N GLU A 265 -0.93 19.89 -1.30
CA GLU A 265 -0.11 20.62 -2.28
C GLU A 265 -0.07 19.92 -3.65
N TYR A 266 0.12 18.59 -3.66
CA TYR A 266 0.21 17.80 -4.88
C TYR A 266 -1.09 17.83 -5.71
N TYR A 267 -2.25 17.86 -5.05
CA TYR A 267 -3.56 17.83 -5.71
C TYR A 267 -4.27 19.20 -5.73
N LYS A 268 -3.61 20.30 -5.37
CA LYS A 268 -4.24 21.63 -5.35
C LYS A 268 -4.80 22.02 -6.73
N ASP A 269 -4.15 21.58 -7.81
CA ASP A 269 -4.53 21.86 -9.20
C ASP A 269 -5.24 20.70 -9.90
N ALA A 270 -5.71 19.71 -9.13
CA ALA A 270 -6.52 18.62 -9.68
C ALA A 270 -7.81 19.17 -10.34
N ASP A 271 -8.23 18.54 -11.44
CA ASP A 271 -9.52 18.86 -12.07
C ASP A 271 -10.65 18.34 -11.16
N PRO A 272 -11.63 19.18 -10.76
CA PRO A 272 -12.80 18.77 -9.98
C PRO A 272 -13.55 17.55 -10.53
N ALA A 273 -13.55 17.37 -11.86
CA ALA A 273 -14.21 16.24 -12.52
C ALA A 273 -13.36 14.96 -12.59
N SER A 274 -12.07 15.06 -12.25
CA SER A 274 -11.15 13.93 -12.30
C SER A 274 -11.29 13.00 -11.10
N LYS A 275 -10.93 11.74 -11.29
CA LYS A 275 -10.84 10.75 -10.20
C LYS A 275 -9.39 10.66 -9.73
N VAL A 276 -9.16 11.08 -8.49
CA VAL A 276 -7.86 10.99 -7.83
C VAL A 276 -7.80 9.76 -6.94
N PRO A 277 -6.78 8.90 -7.05
CA PRO A 277 -6.63 7.75 -6.16
C PRO A 277 -6.56 8.16 -4.69
N GLY A 278 -7.45 7.59 -3.88
CA GLY A 278 -7.49 7.80 -2.44
C GLY A 278 -8.36 8.95 -1.94
N LEU A 279 -8.97 9.71 -2.85
CA LEU A 279 -10.02 10.67 -2.53
C LEU A 279 -11.36 10.11 -2.99
N MET A 280 -12.43 10.35 -2.24
CA MET A 280 -13.79 10.17 -2.75
C MET A 280 -14.05 11.13 -3.89
N HIS A 281 -13.76 12.41 -3.65
CA HIS A 281 -13.98 13.50 -4.59
C HIS A 281 -12.84 14.51 -4.51
N VAL A 282 -12.43 15.03 -5.68
CA VAL A 282 -11.57 16.21 -5.75
C VAL A 282 -12.32 17.43 -5.20
N GLN A 283 -13.57 17.58 -5.64
CA GLN A 283 -14.55 18.54 -5.13
C GLN A 283 -15.52 17.84 -4.17
N PHE A 284 -15.30 17.94 -2.87
CA PHE A 284 -16.11 17.30 -1.84
C PHE A 284 -17.14 18.28 -1.29
N GLY A 285 -18.37 18.22 -1.81
CA GLY A 285 -19.36 19.28 -1.63
C GLY A 285 -18.82 20.59 -2.22
N ASP A 286 -18.84 21.65 -1.43
CA ASP A 286 -18.32 22.95 -1.86
C ASP A 286 -16.80 23.10 -1.69
N TYR A 287 -16.10 22.06 -1.21
CA TYR A 287 -14.67 22.12 -0.89
C TYR A 287 -13.78 21.31 -1.85
N HIS A 288 -12.97 22.01 -2.62
CA HIS A 288 -11.86 21.45 -3.38
C HIS A 288 -10.71 21.04 -2.44
N VAL A 289 -9.80 20.16 -2.90
CA VAL A 289 -8.57 19.81 -2.15
C VAL A 289 -7.74 21.06 -1.80
N ARG A 290 -7.70 22.05 -2.71
CA ARG A 290 -6.95 23.30 -2.55
C ARG A 290 -7.48 24.21 -1.46
N ASP A 291 -8.74 24.01 -1.06
CA ASP A 291 -9.38 24.83 -0.05
C ASP A 291 -8.94 24.41 1.36
N VAL A 292 -8.21 23.29 1.50
CA VAL A 292 -7.59 22.89 2.75
C VAL A 292 -6.36 23.76 3.02
N GLU A 293 -6.48 24.67 3.98
CA GLU A 293 -5.42 25.63 4.34
C GLU A 293 -4.89 25.31 5.75
N PHE A 294 -3.61 25.01 5.88
CA PHE A 294 -3.00 24.84 7.20
C PHE A 294 -2.72 26.20 7.82
N VAL A 295 -3.22 26.44 9.04
CA VAL A 295 -3.12 27.75 9.73
C VAL A 295 -2.45 27.69 11.10
N ALA A 296 -2.34 26.49 11.67
CA ALA A 296 -1.64 26.22 12.92
C ALA A 296 -1.12 24.78 12.96
N ALA A 297 -0.02 24.56 13.68
CA ALA A 297 0.51 23.23 13.94
C ALA A 297 1.10 23.18 15.34
N PHE A 298 0.97 22.03 16.00
CA PHE A 298 1.48 21.78 17.34
C PHE A 298 2.34 20.52 17.35
N ASP A 299 3.52 20.61 17.94
CA ASP A 299 4.38 19.47 18.21
C ASP A 299 5.11 19.68 19.54
N ILE A 300 5.87 18.68 19.97
CA ILE A 300 6.65 18.69 21.21
C ILE A 300 8.12 18.36 20.98
N ASP A 301 8.49 17.89 19.79
CA ASP A 301 9.87 17.60 19.41
C ASP A 301 10.66 18.91 19.22
N ALA A 302 11.82 19.00 19.88
CA ALA A 302 12.75 20.13 19.77
C ALA A 302 13.23 20.40 18.33
N LYS A 303 13.22 19.38 17.48
CA LYS A 303 13.57 19.51 16.06
C LYS A 303 12.41 19.99 15.17
N LYS A 304 11.22 20.19 15.74
CA LYS A 304 10.02 20.61 14.99
C LYS A 304 9.46 21.93 15.50
N VAL A 305 9.37 22.10 16.82
CA VAL A 305 8.89 23.34 17.44
C VAL A 305 9.75 24.53 16.97
N GLY A 306 9.08 25.60 16.54
CA GLY A 306 9.70 26.81 15.99
C GLY A 306 9.97 26.79 14.48
N LEU A 307 9.92 25.62 13.81
CA LEU A 307 10.09 25.54 12.36
C LEU A 307 8.81 25.92 11.59
N ASP A 308 8.95 26.34 10.33
CA ASP A 308 7.81 26.39 9.41
C ASP A 308 7.27 24.97 9.20
N LEU A 309 5.95 24.83 9.05
CA LEU A 309 5.31 23.56 8.78
C LEU A 309 5.92 22.83 7.57
N ALA A 310 6.30 23.57 6.51
CA ALA A 310 6.92 23.00 5.31
C ALA A 310 8.28 22.34 5.60
N ASP A 311 9.03 22.85 6.57
CA ASP A 311 10.30 22.27 7.03
C ASP A 311 10.06 21.15 8.06
N ALA A 312 9.14 21.38 9.00
CA ALA A 312 8.85 20.44 10.09
C ALA A 312 8.34 19.09 9.60
N ILE A 313 7.62 19.03 8.47
CA ILE A 313 7.16 17.76 7.87
C ILE A 313 8.31 16.86 7.40
N GLY A 314 9.51 17.41 7.14
CA GLY A 314 10.71 16.67 6.79
C GLY A 314 11.73 16.55 7.93
N ALA A 315 11.41 17.03 9.13
CA ALA A 315 12.33 17.11 10.26
C ALA A 315 12.23 15.89 11.20
N SER A 316 13.28 15.71 12.01
CA SER A 316 13.38 14.63 13.00
C SER A 316 13.22 13.24 12.37
N GLU A 317 12.44 12.36 13.00
CA GLU A 317 12.18 10.99 12.56
C GLU A 317 11.07 10.87 11.49
N ASN A 318 10.65 11.98 10.87
CA ASN A 318 9.75 11.91 9.72
C ASN A 318 10.50 11.34 8.52
N ASN A 319 9.98 10.26 7.95
CA ASN A 319 10.62 9.45 6.91
C ASN A 319 9.61 8.89 5.89
N THR A 320 8.47 9.56 5.71
CA THR A 320 7.54 9.21 4.64
C THR A 320 8.07 9.60 3.26
N ILE A 321 7.50 9.00 2.22
CA ILE A 321 7.88 9.28 0.83
C ILE A 321 7.57 10.73 0.48
N LYS A 322 8.55 11.40 -0.13
CA LYS A 322 8.36 12.74 -0.68
C LYS A 322 7.67 12.67 -2.03
N ILE A 323 6.47 13.24 -2.15
CA ILE A 323 5.67 13.23 -3.39
C ILE A 323 5.67 14.59 -4.11
N CYS A 324 5.90 15.69 -3.39
CA CYS A 324 6.10 17.03 -3.94
C CYS A 324 7.01 17.87 -3.05
N ASP A 325 7.45 19.02 -3.59
CA ASP A 325 7.98 20.11 -2.78
C ASP A 325 6.82 20.92 -2.21
N VAL A 326 6.90 21.26 -0.92
CA VAL A 326 5.91 22.09 -0.23
C VAL A 326 6.52 23.48 -0.02
N PRO A 327 5.87 24.56 -0.52
CA PRO A 327 6.35 25.91 -0.29
C PRO A 327 6.20 26.32 1.18
N ASN A 328 7.03 27.26 1.64
CA ASN A 328 6.90 27.81 2.99
C ASN A 328 5.51 28.36 3.24
N SER A 329 4.92 27.92 4.35
CA SER A 329 3.53 28.21 4.70
C SER A 329 3.37 29.48 5.54
N GLY A 330 4.46 29.92 6.21
CA GLY A 330 4.42 30.93 7.26
C GLY A 330 3.82 30.42 8.57
N VAL A 331 3.43 29.14 8.65
CA VAL A 331 2.87 28.51 9.83
C VAL A 331 4.00 27.94 10.66
N GLN A 332 4.36 28.62 11.74
CA GLN A 332 5.31 28.08 12.70
C GLN A 332 4.65 26.99 13.56
N VAL A 333 5.37 25.87 13.73
CA VAL A 333 4.98 24.79 14.63
C VAL A 333 5.15 25.28 16.07
N GLN A 334 4.05 25.33 16.80
CA GLN A 334 4.01 25.80 18.18
C GLN A 334 4.20 24.66 19.17
N ARG A 335 4.69 25.01 20.35
CA ARG A 335 4.86 24.05 21.44
C ARG A 335 3.50 23.61 21.99
N GLY A 336 3.12 22.36 21.71
CA GLY A 336 1.90 21.74 22.25
C GLY A 336 2.09 21.21 23.68
N HIS A 337 1.02 20.69 24.29
CA HIS A 337 1.10 19.96 25.56
C HIS A 337 1.54 18.51 25.34
N THR A 338 2.53 18.05 26.13
CA THR A 338 3.13 16.72 26.01
C THR A 338 2.24 15.62 26.61
N LEU A 339 1.85 15.78 27.89
CA LEU A 339 1.04 14.80 28.64
C LEU A 339 1.59 13.37 28.47
N ASP A 340 0.75 12.41 28.08
CA ASP A 340 1.12 11.02 27.81
C ASP A 340 1.53 10.77 26.34
N GLY A 341 1.79 11.83 25.56
CA GLY A 341 2.21 11.76 24.15
C GLY A 341 3.52 10.99 23.90
N LEU A 342 4.48 11.10 24.83
CA LEU A 342 5.79 10.45 24.70
C LEU A 342 5.84 9.12 25.46
N GLY A 343 5.84 8.02 24.70
CA GLY A 343 6.14 6.68 25.22
C GLY A 343 7.63 6.50 25.48
N LYS A 344 8.01 5.34 26.01
CA LYS A 344 9.42 5.01 26.32
C LYS A 344 10.31 5.22 25.10
N TYR A 345 9.97 4.60 23.97
CA TYR A 345 10.79 4.65 22.76
C TYR A 345 10.85 6.04 22.12
N TYR A 346 9.80 6.84 22.27
CA TYR A 346 9.83 8.23 21.82
C TYR A 346 10.81 9.05 22.64
N ARG A 347 10.77 8.94 23.98
CA ARG A 347 11.73 9.62 24.88
C ARG A 347 13.18 9.20 24.66
N GLU A 348 13.41 7.98 24.20
CA GLU A 348 14.75 7.48 23.84
C GLU A 348 15.25 7.99 22.47
N THR A 349 14.35 8.50 21.61
CA THR A 349 14.68 8.82 20.21
C THR A 349 14.70 10.33 19.95
N ILE A 350 13.80 11.09 20.56
CA ILE A 350 13.67 12.53 20.33
C ILE A 350 13.91 13.31 21.62
N GLU A 351 14.29 14.57 21.47
CA GLU A 351 14.40 15.52 22.57
C GLU A 351 13.12 16.36 22.62
N GLU A 352 12.53 16.47 23.81
CA GLU A 352 11.37 17.32 24.02
C GLU A 352 11.79 18.80 24.02
N SER A 353 11.06 19.64 23.30
CA SER A 353 11.33 21.08 23.24
C SER A 353 11.26 21.72 24.64
N PRO A 354 12.27 22.53 25.02
CA PRO A 354 12.31 23.22 26.31
C PRO A 354 11.35 24.41 26.39
N GLU A 355 10.71 24.80 25.29
CA GLU A 355 9.72 25.87 25.28
C GLU A 355 8.50 25.51 26.14
N ALA A 356 7.84 26.54 26.68
CA ALA A 356 6.59 26.35 27.41
C ALA A 356 5.43 26.05 26.44
N PRO A 357 4.54 25.11 26.75
CA PRO A 357 3.32 24.89 25.97
C PRO A 357 2.48 26.16 25.83
N VAL A 358 1.98 26.42 24.61
CA VAL A 358 1.10 27.54 24.33
C VAL A 358 -0.33 27.26 24.82
N ASP A 359 -1.13 28.31 25.01
CA ASP A 359 -2.58 28.18 25.18
C ASP A 359 -3.22 27.76 23.85
N VAL A 360 -3.47 26.45 23.71
CA VAL A 360 -4.02 25.87 22.49
C VAL A 360 -5.39 26.47 22.16
N VAL A 361 -6.26 26.69 23.14
CA VAL A 361 -7.61 27.25 22.90
C VAL A 361 -7.51 28.66 22.33
N GLN A 362 -6.62 29.48 22.89
CA GLN A 362 -6.39 30.83 22.41
C GLN A 362 -5.86 30.83 20.97
N VAL A 363 -4.86 29.99 20.67
CA VAL A 363 -4.30 29.86 19.31
C VAL A 363 -5.37 29.43 18.30
N LEU A 364 -6.20 28.44 18.64
CA LEU A 364 -7.28 27.97 17.77
C LEU A 364 -8.28 29.09 17.43
N LYS A 365 -8.61 29.93 18.42
CA LYS A 365 -9.49 31.09 18.24
C LYS A 365 -8.83 32.18 17.39
N ASP A 366 -7.59 32.54 17.70
CA ASP A 366 -6.85 33.60 17.00
C ASP A 366 -6.61 33.28 15.52
N LYS A 367 -6.36 32.00 15.22
CA LYS A 367 -6.18 31.50 13.86
C LYS A 367 -7.49 31.13 13.17
N GLN A 368 -8.63 31.33 13.83
CA GLN A 368 -9.97 31.05 13.33
C GLN A 368 -10.11 29.62 12.79
N VAL A 369 -9.52 28.65 13.49
CA VAL A 369 -9.43 27.27 13.00
C VAL A 369 -10.83 26.69 12.76
N ASP A 370 -10.99 25.97 11.65
CA ASP A 370 -12.21 25.25 11.35
C ASP A 370 -12.19 23.82 11.83
N VAL A 371 -11.08 23.13 11.56
CA VAL A 371 -10.92 21.72 11.89
C VAL A 371 -9.55 21.48 12.53
N LEU A 372 -9.53 20.78 13.66
CA LEU A 372 -8.33 20.29 14.34
C LEU A 372 -8.17 18.80 14.03
N VAL A 373 -7.07 18.41 13.38
CA VAL A 373 -6.73 17.00 13.14
C VAL A 373 -5.69 16.52 14.16
N CYS A 374 -5.93 15.36 14.74
CA CYS A 374 -5.08 14.79 15.78
C CYS A 374 -4.33 13.54 15.30
N TYR A 375 -3.00 13.64 15.23
CA TYR A 375 -2.05 12.60 14.80
C TYR A 375 -1.02 12.23 15.89
N LEU A 376 -1.41 12.38 17.16
CA LEU A 376 -0.60 11.93 18.28
C LEU A 376 -0.20 10.44 18.20
N PRO A 377 0.86 10.02 18.90
CA PRO A 377 1.23 8.61 18.98
C PRO A 377 0.12 7.73 19.60
N VAL A 378 0.08 6.46 19.21
CA VAL A 378 -0.81 5.47 19.84
C VAL A 378 -0.56 5.39 21.34
N GLY A 379 -1.64 5.34 22.13
CA GLY A 379 -1.60 5.28 23.59
C GLY A 379 -1.49 6.66 24.26
N SER A 380 -1.74 7.74 23.54
CA SER A 380 -1.77 9.12 24.09
C SER A 380 -3.22 9.52 24.42
N GLU A 381 -3.80 8.89 25.43
CA GLU A 381 -5.20 9.04 25.81
C GLU A 381 -5.48 10.40 26.45
N ASP A 382 -4.67 10.81 27.43
CA ASP A 382 -4.83 12.08 28.13
C ASP A 382 -4.59 13.25 27.18
N ALA A 383 -3.56 13.15 26.33
CA ALA A 383 -3.26 14.15 25.33
C ALA A 383 -4.39 14.26 24.29
N ALA A 384 -4.89 13.16 23.75
CA ALA A 384 -5.97 13.18 22.76
C ALA A 384 -7.25 13.83 23.33
N LYS A 385 -7.62 13.47 24.57
CA LYS A 385 -8.76 14.05 25.29
C LYS A 385 -8.55 15.54 25.59
N PHE A 386 -7.34 15.94 25.97
CA PHE A 386 -6.98 17.35 26.17
C PHE A 386 -7.21 18.17 24.89
N TYR A 387 -6.70 17.71 23.73
CA TYR A 387 -6.89 18.43 22.46
C TYR A 387 -8.35 18.39 21.98
N ALA A 388 -9.09 17.30 22.24
CA ALA A 388 -10.52 17.25 21.97
C ALA A 388 -11.31 18.27 22.81
N GLN A 389 -10.95 18.43 24.09
CA GLN A 389 -11.53 19.47 24.94
C GLN A 389 -11.17 20.88 24.46
N CYS A 390 -9.92 21.11 24.05
CA CYS A 390 -9.51 22.39 23.46
C CYS A 390 -10.32 22.72 22.20
N ALA A 391 -10.61 21.73 21.36
CA ALA A 391 -11.44 21.90 20.17
C ALA A 391 -12.89 22.29 20.54
N ILE A 392 -13.48 21.64 21.55
CA ILE A 392 -14.81 22.00 22.09
C ILE A 392 -14.82 23.44 22.59
N ASP A 393 -13.84 23.83 23.40
CA ASP A 393 -13.76 25.16 24.04
C ASP A 393 -13.50 26.28 23.02
N ALA A 394 -12.85 25.95 21.90
CA ALA A 394 -12.61 26.85 20.78
C ALA A 394 -13.70 26.82 19.68
N LYS A 395 -14.71 25.95 19.79
CA LYS A 395 -15.74 25.70 18.75
C LYS A 395 -15.15 25.28 17.40
N VAL A 396 -14.16 24.39 17.45
CA VAL A 396 -13.42 23.86 16.30
C VAL A 396 -13.80 22.39 16.10
N ALA A 397 -14.12 22.00 14.87
CA ALA A 397 -14.44 20.59 14.58
C ALA A 397 -13.21 19.70 14.82
N PHE A 398 -13.42 18.46 15.25
CA PHE A 398 -12.31 17.56 15.61
C PHE A 398 -12.26 16.33 14.71
N VAL A 399 -11.07 16.00 14.18
CA VAL A 399 -10.83 14.76 13.44
C VAL A 399 -9.82 13.92 14.21
N ASN A 400 -10.30 12.81 14.76
CA ASN A 400 -9.50 11.90 15.58
C ASN A 400 -8.93 10.76 14.73
N ALA A 401 -7.64 10.83 14.36
CA ALA A 401 -7.00 9.77 13.59
C ALA A 401 -6.48 8.60 14.46
N LEU A 402 -6.59 8.71 15.78
CA LEU A 402 -5.99 7.81 16.77
C LEU A 402 -6.96 6.71 17.20
N PRO A 403 -6.48 5.55 17.67
CA PRO A 403 -7.29 4.54 18.35
C PRO A 403 -7.58 4.90 19.83
N VAL A 404 -7.84 6.17 20.11
CA VAL A 404 -8.36 6.64 21.40
C VAL A 404 -9.85 6.87 21.23
N PHE A 405 -10.68 6.24 22.06
CA PHE A 405 -12.13 6.37 21.93
C PHE A 405 -12.60 7.73 22.43
N ILE A 406 -13.09 8.55 21.50
CA ILE A 406 -13.64 9.88 21.74
C ILE A 406 -15.02 9.91 21.08
N ALA A 407 -15.09 9.91 19.74
CA ALA A 407 -16.35 9.93 19.02
C ALA A 407 -17.26 8.74 19.38
N GLY A 408 -16.67 7.56 19.61
CA GLY A 408 -17.40 6.33 19.94
C GLY A 408 -17.91 6.24 21.39
N THR A 409 -17.55 7.17 22.28
CA THR A 409 -17.99 7.13 23.69
C THR A 409 -19.16 8.07 23.94
N LYS A 410 -20.12 7.63 24.75
CA LYS A 410 -21.31 8.45 25.05
C LYS A 410 -20.92 9.81 25.68
N GLU A 411 -20.00 9.81 26.63
CA GLU A 411 -19.56 11.03 27.33
C GLU A 411 -19.05 12.11 26.36
N TRP A 412 -18.14 11.74 25.46
CA TRP A 412 -17.57 12.70 24.51
C TRP A 412 -18.53 13.04 23.38
N ALA A 413 -19.31 12.07 22.88
CA ALA A 413 -20.35 12.33 21.89
C ALA A 413 -21.37 13.37 22.40
N ASP A 414 -21.77 13.27 23.67
CA ASP A 414 -22.66 14.24 24.32
C ASP A 414 -21.99 15.61 24.43
N LYS A 415 -20.74 15.69 24.91
CA LYS A 415 -19.97 16.96 25.00
C LYS A 415 -19.88 17.69 23.66
N PHE A 416 -19.52 16.98 22.58
CA PHE A 416 -19.46 17.56 21.23
C PHE A 416 -20.84 18.00 20.73
N THR A 417 -21.88 17.21 21.01
CA THR A 417 -23.27 17.53 20.63
C THR A 417 -23.77 18.79 21.34
N GLU A 418 -23.62 18.86 22.66
CA GLU A 418 -24.03 20.00 23.50
C GLU A 418 -23.27 21.27 23.12
N ALA A 419 -21.99 21.14 22.75
CA ALA A 419 -21.19 22.26 22.30
C ALA A 419 -21.54 22.74 20.88
N GLY A 420 -22.32 21.98 20.09
CA GLY A 420 -22.56 22.27 18.68
C GLY A 420 -21.30 22.11 17.82
N VAL A 421 -20.37 21.24 18.24
CA VAL A 421 -19.06 21.04 17.60
C VAL A 421 -19.00 19.67 16.91
N PRO A 422 -18.67 19.58 15.62
CA PRO A 422 -18.58 18.29 14.93
C PRO A 422 -17.36 17.47 15.37
N ILE A 423 -17.50 16.14 15.38
CA ILE A 423 -16.37 15.22 15.48
C ILE A 423 -16.47 14.10 14.43
N VAL A 424 -15.34 13.76 13.81
CA VAL A 424 -15.17 12.56 12.98
C VAL A 424 -14.12 11.68 13.65
N GLY A 425 -14.46 10.45 14.00
CA GLY A 425 -13.59 9.53 14.74
C GLY A 425 -14.23 8.14 14.94
N ASP A 426 -13.50 7.11 15.38
CA ASP A 426 -12.10 7.10 15.83
C ASP A 426 -11.23 6.10 15.04
N ASP A 427 -9.91 6.30 15.03
CA ASP A 427 -8.89 5.52 14.31
C ASP A 427 -9.03 5.54 12.78
N ILE A 428 -8.32 6.42 12.09
CA ILE A 428 -8.47 6.61 10.64
C ILE A 428 -8.24 5.31 9.85
N LYS A 429 -9.06 5.05 8.83
CA LYS A 429 -8.83 3.95 7.87
C LYS A 429 -7.69 4.31 6.92
N SER A 430 -7.01 3.27 6.45
CA SER A 430 -6.16 3.34 5.27
C SER A 430 -6.97 2.88 4.06
N GLN A 431 -6.65 3.33 2.84
CA GLN A 431 -7.32 2.90 1.61
C GLN A 431 -7.25 1.38 1.46
N VAL A 432 -6.03 0.84 1.47
CA VAL A 432 -5.79 -0.62 1.44
C VAL A 432 -4.75 -0.97 2.50
N GLY A 433 -5.24 -1.31 3.69
CA GLY A 433 -4.41 -1.78 4.80
C GLY A 433 -4.55 -3.28 5.03
N ALA A 434 -3.64 -3.83 5.83
CA ALA A 434 -3.66 -5.26 6.18
C ALA A 434 -5.01 -5.72 6.76
N THR A 435 -5.64 -4.92 7.63
CA THR A 435 -6.92 -5.27 8.26
C THR A 435 -8.06 -5.40 7.25
N ILE A 436 -8.20 -4.48 6.29
CA ILE A 436 -9.28 -4.55 5.29
C ILE A 436 -9.02 -5.69 4.29
N THR A 437 -7.78 -5.89 3.84
CA THR A 437 -7.44 -7.03 2.98
C THR A 437 -7.73 -8.35 3.67
N HIS A 438 -7.35 -8.48 4.95
CA HIS A 438 -7.62 -9.67 5.74
C HIS A 438 -9.13 -9.91 5.93
N ARG A 439 -9.89 -8.86 6.25
CA ARG A 439 -11.34 -8.91 6.37
C ARG A 439 -12.01 -9.43 5.09
N VAL A 440 -11.64 -8.88 3.93
CA VAL A 440 -12.18 -9.30 2.62
C VAL A 440 -11.84 -10.75 2.31
N MET A 441 -10.61 -11.20 2.61
CA MET A 441 -10.21 -12.60 2.40
C MET A 441 -10.92 -13.56 3.35
N ALA A 442 -11.10 -13.19 4.62
CA ALA A 442 -11.85 -13.98 5.59
C ALA A 442 -13.33 -14.11 5.17
N LYS A 443 -13.94 -12.99 4.75
CA LYS A 443 -15.29 -12.98 4.20
C LYS A 443 -15.40 -13.84 2.93
N LEU A 444 -14.42 -13.79 2.04
CA LEU A 444 -14.41 -14.63 0.83
C LEU A 444 -14.38 -16.12 1.18
N PHE A 445 -13.65 -16.53 2.22
CA PHE A 445 -13.67 -17.92 2.70
C PHE A 445 -15.09 -18.28 3.13
N GLU A 446 -15.69 -17.47 4.01
CA GLU A 446 -17.05 -17.69 4.52
C GLU A 446 -18.09 -17.75 3.39
N ASP A 447 -18.12 -16.76 2.49
CA ASP A 447 -19.08 -16.63 1.38
C ASP A 447 -18.97 -17.80 0.37
N ARG A 448 -17.81 -18.46 0.30
CA ARG A 448 -17.57 -19.62 -0.59
C ARG A 448 -17.69 -20.96 0.13
N GLY A 449 -18.11 -20.96 1.40
CA GLY A 449 -18.27 -22.16 2.21
C GLY A 449 -16.95 -22.81 2.60
N VAL A 450 -15.84 -22.06 2.59
CA VAL A 450 -14.54 -22.50 3.10
C VAL A 450 -14.49 -22.17 4.57
N VAL A 451 -14.30 -23.20 5.40
CA VAL A 451 -14.17 -23.05 6.85
C VAL A 451 -12.81 -22.48 7.18
N LEU A 452 -12.73 -21.25 7.72
CA LEU A 452 -11.48 -20.72 8.27
C LEU A 452 -11.19 -21.39 9.62
N ASP A 453 -10.02 -21.99 9.78
CA ASP A 453 -9.60 -22.67 11.02
C ASP A 453 -8.54 -21.86 11.78
N ARG A 454 -7.60 -21.21 11.07
CA ARG A 454 -6.49 -20.44 11.66
C ARG A 454 -6.16 -19.23 10.83
N THR A 455 -5.71 -18.16 11.48
CA THR A 455 -5.20 -16.99 10.78
C THR A 455 -4.09 -16.25 11.54
N MET A 456 -3.16 -15.67 10.77
CA MET A 456 -2.06 -14.86 11.25
C MET A 456 -1.93 -13.60 10.40
N GLN A 457 -1.68 -12.46 11.04
CA GLN A 457 -1.33 -11.19 10.40
C GLN A 457 -0.17 -10.55 11.15
N LEU A 458 1.02 -10.62 10.56
CA LEU A 458 2.23 -9.98 11.05
C LEU A 458 2.46 -8.66 10.32
N ASN A 459 2.72 -7.57 11.05
CA ASN A 459 2.97 -6.26 10.47
C ASN A 459 4.35 -5.75 10.91
N VAL A 460 5.20 -5.36 9.96
CA VAL A 460 6.50 -4.72 10.22
C VAL A 460 6.58 -3.35 9.53
N GLY A 461 7.28 -2.41 10.14
CA GLY A 461 7.48 -1.06 9.60
C GLY A 461 8.66 -0.35 10.26
N GLY A 462 9.12 0.77 9.68
CA GLY A 462 10.36 1.46 10.08
C GLY A 462 10.16 2.88 10.64
N ASN A 463 8.91 3.33 10.83
CA ASN A 463 8.61 4.66 11.36
C ASN A 463 8.43 4.66 12.89
N MET A 464 8.26 5.86 13.46
CA MET A 464 8.06 6.02 14.90
C MET A 464 6.72 5.49 15.42
N ASP A 465 5.67 5.37 14.58
CA ASP A 465 4.44 4.67 15.00
C ASP A 465 4.76 3.20 15.28
N PHE A 466 5.46 2.51 14.37
CA PHE A 466 5.89 1.12 14.58
C PHE A 466 6.85 0.96 15.76
N LYS A 467 7.79 1.90 15.94
CA LYS A 467 8.70 1.87 17.10
C LYS A 467 7.95 2.05 18.41
N ASN A 468 7.01 3.00 18.47
CA ASN A 468 6.13 3.20 19.63
C ASN A 468 5.26 1.97 19.91
N MET A 469 4.82 1.27 18.85
CA MET A 469 4.06 0.03 18.95
C MET A 469 4.91 -1.17 19.43
N LEU A 470 6.22 -1.07 19.64
CA LEU A 470 6.96 -2.11 20.38
C LEU A 470 6.63 -2.12 21.87
N GLU A 471 6.07 -1.02 22.39
CA GLU A 471 5.65 -0.89 23.78
C GLU A 471 4.26 -1.53 23.96
N ARG A 472 4.25 -2.81 24.36
CA ARG A 472 3.03 -3.63 24.40
C ARG A 472 1.92 -3.04 25.27
N ASP A 473 2.27 -2.36 26.35
CA ASP A 473 1.30 -1.76 27.29
C ASP A 473 0.47 -0.64 26.61
N ARG A 474 0.99 -0.01 25.55
CA ARG A 474 0.27 1.01 24.77
C ARG A 474 -0.64 0.43 23.68
N LEU A 475 -0.71 -0.90 23.52
CA LEU A 475 -1.33 -1.56 22.36
C LEU A 475 -2.65 -2.27 22.62
N GLU A 476 -3.07 -2.45 23.88
CA GLU A 476 -4.17 -3.35 24.23
C GLU A 476 -5.43 -3.09 23.38
N SER A 477 -5.88 -1.83 23.33
CA SER A 477 -7.04 -1.41 22.53
C SER A 477 -6.87 -1.68 21.02
N LYS A 478 -5.66 -1.47 20.46
CA LYS A 478 -5.36 -1.65 19.04
C LYS A 478 -5.26 -3.13 18.64
N LYS A 479 -4.85 -4.01 19.56
CA LYS A 479 -4.86 -5.47 19.34
C LYS A 479 -6.29 -6.01 19.35
N ILE A 480 -7.11 -5.56 20.30
CA ILE A 480 -8.53 -5.93 20.40
C ILE A 480 -9.28 -5.49 19.13
N SER A 481 -9.16 -4.22 18.73
CA SER A 481 -9.89 -3.67 17.58
C SER A 481 -9.54 -4.40 16.27
N LYS A 482 -8.26 -4.72 16.05
CA LYS A 482 -7.82 -5.46 14.85
C LYS A 482 -8.29 -6.91 14.85
N THR A 483 -8.28 -7.56 16.01
CA THR A 483 -8.72 -8.95 16.13
C THR A 483 -10.22 -9.05 15.83
N GLN A 484 -11.02 -8.21 16.49
CA GLN A 484 -12.47 -8.14 16.29
C GLN A 484 -12.86 -7.74 14.85
N ALA A 485 -12.07 -6.87 14.20
CA ALA A 485 -12.32 -6.47 12.82
C ALA A 485 -12.23 -7.62 11.80
N VAL A 486 -11.51 -8.70 12.12
CA VAL A 486 -11.38 -9.89 11.28
C VAL A 486 -12.36 -10.97 11.72
N THR A 487 -12.43 -11.26 13.03
CA THR A 487 -13.33 -12.31 13.55
C THR A 487 -14.80 -11.97 13.40
N SER A 488 -15.17 -10.68 13.29
CA SER A 488 -16.55 -10.26 12.99
C SER A 488 -17.06 -10.73 11.62
N GLN A 489 -16.18 -11.12 10.69
CA GLN A 489 -16.58 -11.64 9.38
C GLN A 489 -16.99 -13.11 9.40
N ILE A 490 -16.79 -13.78 10.53
CA ILE A 490 -17.11 -15.19 10.76
C ILE A 490 -18.00 -15.31 12.02
N PRO A 491 -19.15 -14.62 12.05
CA PRO A 491 -19.92 -14.41 13.28
C PRO A 491 -20.42 -15.70 13.94
N ASP A 492 -20.61 -16.75 13.15
CA ASP A 492 -21.13 -18.04 13.62
C ASP A 492 -20.05 -18.95 14.21
N ARG A 493 -18.79 -18.48 14.35
CA ARG A 493 -17.65 -19.32 14.73
C ARG A 493 -16.66 -18.63 15.65
N ASP A 494 -16.36 -19.28 16.77
CA ASP A 494 -15.20 -18.97 17.60
C ASP A 494 -13.99 -19.79 17.11
N LEU A 495 -12.97 -19.11 16.60
CA LEU A 495 -11.71 -19.75 16.23
C LEU A 495 -10.90 -20.17 17.45
N GLY A 496 -11.14 -19.60 18.63
CA GLY A 496 -10.32 -19.75 19.82
C GLY A 496 -9.03 -18.93 19.76
N GLU A 497 -8.61 -18.37 20.89
CA GLU A 497 -7.51 -17.39 20.98
C GLU A 497 -6.18 -17.88 20.37
N LYS A 498 -5.87 -19.17 20.48
CA LYS A 498 -4.63 -19.76 19.96
C LYS A 498 -4.56 -19.80 18.42
N ASN A 499 -5.69 -19.62 17.74
CA ASN A 499 -5.81 -19.75 16.29
C ASN A 499 -5.88 -18.41 15.55
N VAL A 500 -5.83 -17.29 16.28
CA VAL A 500 -5.84 -15.93 15.73
C VAL A 500 -4.66 -15.13 16.27
N HIS A 501 -3.77 -14.71 15.38
CA HIS A 501 -2.64 -13.86 15.75
C HIS A 501 -2.61 -12.58 14.89
N ILE A 502 -2.97 -11.43 15.48
CA ILE A 502 -3.04 -10.15 14.76
C ILE A 502 -2.39 -9.06 15.61
N GLY A 503 -1.39 -8.35 15.06
CA GLY A 503 -0.75 -7.24 15.77
C GLY A 503 0.44 -6.64 15.04
N PRO A 504 1.00 -5.52 15.54
CA PRO A 504 2.37 -5.15 15.18
C PRO A 504 3.32 -6.27 15.60
N SER A 505 4.30 -6.55 14.74
CA SER A 505 5.24 -7.65 14.92
C SER A 505 6.62 -7.13 15.27
N ASP A 506 7.16 -6.19 14.49
CA ASP A 506 8.53 -5.72 14.68
C ASP A 506 8.78 -4.34 14.05
N TYR A 507 9.90 -3.73 14.45
CA TYR A 507 10.44 -2.50 13.90
C TYR A 507 11.64 -2.80 13.00
N VAL A 508 11.56 -2.41 11.74
CA VAL A 508 12.60 -2.62 10.74
C VAL A 508 12.98 -1.26 10.15
N ALA A 509 14.00 -0.63 10.72
CA ALA A 509 14.35 0.77 10.48
C ALA A 509 14.41 1.17 9.00
N TRP A 510 15.06 0.36 8.16
CA TRP A 510 15.23 0.69 6.73
C TRP A 510 13.94 0.66 5.91
N LEU A 511 12.83 0.17 6.45
CA LEU A 511 11.53 0.29 5.80
C LEU A 511 11.03 1.74 5.79
N ASP A 512 11.55 2.59 6.66
CA ASP A 512 11.07 3.95 6.86
C ASP A 512 9.55 3.93 7.12
N ASP A 513 8.77 4.78 6.45
CA ASP A 513 7.30 4.77 6.54
C ASP A 513 6.61 3.63 5.76
N ARG A 514 7.37 2.73 5.12
CA ARG A 514 6.78 1.54 4.52
C ARG A 514 6.35 0.55 5.59
N LYS A 515 5.28 -0.14 5.27
CA LYS A 515 4.70 -1.20 6.08
C LYS A 515 4.49 -2.43 5.24
N TRP A 516 4.99 -3.54 5.76
CA TRP A 516 4.75 -4.84 5.19
C TRP A 516 3.85 -5.65 6.10
N ALA A 517 2.83 -6.27 5.52
CA ALA A 517 1.99 -7.21 6.21
C ALA A 517 2.12 -8.59 5.58
N TYR A 518 2.39 -9.59 6.42
CA TYR A 518 2.44 -11.00 6.06
C TYR A 518 1.23 -11.67 6.68
N VAL A 519 0.33 -12.17 5.83
CA VAL A 519 -0.95 -12.70 6.28
C VAL A 519 -1.12 -14.11 5.76
N ARG A 520 -1.59 -14.99 6.65
CA ARG A 520 -1.85 -16.39 6.35
C ARG A 520 -3.23 -16.76 6.87
N LEU A 521 -4.05 -17.34 6.00
CA LEU A 521 -5.35 -17.92 6.31
C LEU A 521 -5.28 -19.42 6.00
N GLU A 522 -5.70 -20.24 6.95
CA GLU A 522 -5.79 -21.69 6.78
C GLU A 522 -7.20 -22.15 7.07
N GLY A 523 -7.75 -22.94 6.15
CA GLY A 523 -9.10 -23.46 6.27
C GLY A 523 -9.28 -24.82 5.60
N ARG A 524 -10.53 -25.27 5.55
CA ARG A 524 -10.96 -26.52 4.92
C ARG A 524 -12.06 -26.25 3.90
N ALA A 525 -11.88 -26.82 2.72
CA ALA A 525 -12.84 -26.78 1.63
C ALA A 525 -13.70 -28.07 1.60
N PHE A 526 -14.34 -28.34 0.46
CA PHE A 526 -15.14 -29.55 0.25
C PHE A 526 -14.36 -30.83 0.61
N GLY A 527 -15.00 -31.71 1.39
CA GLY A 527 -14.38 -32.97 1.83
C GLY A 527 -13.26 -32.78 2.86
N ASP A 528 -13.29 -31.68 3.62
CA ASP A 528 -12.27 -31.32 4.63
C ASP A 528 -10.86 -31.15 4.07
N VAL A 529 -10.74 -30.95 2.75
CA VAL A 529 -9.46 -30.75 2.08
C VAL A 529 -8.85 -29.42 2.52
N PRO A 530 -7.58 -29.41 2.99
CA PRO A 530 -6.92 -28.17 3.40
C PRO A 530 -6.82 -27.15 2.26
N LEU A 531 -7.15 -25.90 2.58
CA LEU A 531 -6.97 -24.74 1.72
C LEU A 531 -6.17 -23.70 2.50
N SER A 532 -5.06 -23.24 1.92
CA SER A 532 -4.24 -22.19 2.52
C SER A 532 -4.10 -21.02 1.56
N LEU A 533 -4.17 -19.80 2.11
CA LEU A 533 -3.86 -18.57 1.41
C LEU A 533 -2.79 -17.83 2.21
N GLU A 534 -1.70 -17.48 1.56
CA GLU A 534 -0.68 -16.63 2.15
C GLU A 534 -0.40 -15.47 1.20
N TYR A 535 -0.33 -14.26 1.74
CA TYR A 535 -0.06 -13.07 0.95
C TYR A 535 0.82 -12.07 1.70
N LYS A 536 1.54 -11.28 0.92
CA LYS A 536 2.29 -10.12 1.39
C LYS A 536 1.66 -8.85 0.83
N LEU A 537 1.40 -7.88 1.70
CA LEU A 537 0.99 -6.52 1.32
C LEU A 537 2.14 -5.56 1.61
N GLU A 538 2.50 -4.73 0.63
CA GLU A 538 3.47 -3.65 0.80
C GLU A 538 2.81 -2.30 0.53
N VAL A 539 2.89 -1.38 1.48
CA VAL A 539 2.33 -0.03 1.36
C VAL A 539 3.27 0.99 1.99
N TRP A 540 3.11 2.25 1.61
CA TRP A 540 3.56 3.39 2.41
C TRP A 540 2.44 3.71 3.41
N ASP A 541 2.68 3.62 4.72
CA ASP A 541 1.61 3.60 5.72
C ASP A 541 0.89 4.96 5.82
N SER A 542 1.64 6.07 5.82
CA SER A 542 1.07 7.40 6.04
C SER A 542 0.32 7.97 4.82
N PRO A 543 0.83 7.88 3.57
CA PRO A 543 0.08 8.27 2.38
C PRO A 543 -1.19 7.44 2.17
N ASN A 544 -1.23 6.22 2.70
CA ASN A 544 -2.39 5.32 2.58
C ASN A 544 -3.61 5.83 3.38
N SER A 545 -3.46 6.78 4.30
CA SER A 545 -4.58 7.44 4.99
C SER A 545 -4.74 8.92 4.64
N ALA A 546 -3.76 9.56 3.98
CA ALA A 546 -3.78 10.99 3.69
C ALA A 546 -5.04 11.42 2.93
N GLY A 547 -5.41 10.72 1.85
CA GLY A 547 -6.63 11.02 1.10
C GLY A 547 -7.91 10.89 1.93
N VAL A 548 -7.98 9.86 2.78
CA VAL A 548 -9.10 9.64 3.71
C VAL A 548 -9.23 10.79 4.71
N ILE A 549 -8.11 11.33 5.19
CA ILE A 549 -8.11 12.51 6.08
C ILE A 549 -8.56 13.76 5.34
N ILE A 550 -8.12 13.99 4.10
CA ILE A 550 -8.57 15.14 3.30
C ILE A 550 -10.11 15.09 3.17
N ASP A 551 -10.70 13.93 2.87
CA ASP A 551 -12.17 13.75 2.87
C ASP A 551 -12.79 14.02 4.27
N ALA A 552 -12.21 13.48 5.35
CA ALA A 552 -12.71 13.68 6.71
C ALA A 552 -12.68 15.15 7.18
N LEU A 553 -11.65 15.91 6.83
CA LEU A 553 -11.52 17.34 7.11
C LEU A 553 -12.66 18.14 6.45
N ARG A 554 -12.92 17.86 5.16
CA ARG A 554 -13.99 18.53 4.40
C ARG A 554 -15.37 18.12 4.90
N ALA A 555 -15.58 16.87 5.27
CA ALA A 555 -16.82 16.42 5.91
C ALA A 555 -17.07 17.11 7.27
N ALA A 556 -16.03 17.23 8.11
CA ALA A 556 -16.12 17.95 9.37
C ALA A 556 -16.43 19.45 9.16
N LYS A 557 -15.84 20.05 8.12
CA LYS A 557 -16.14 21.44 7.73
C LYS A 557 -17.60 21.62 7.31
N ILE A 558 -18.11 20.77 6.42
CA ILE A 558 -19.52 20.79 5.99
C ILE A 558 -20.45 20.71 7.22
N ALA A 559 -20.17 19.82 8.17
CA ALA A 559 -20.96 19.73 9.40
C ALA A 559 -20.90 21.02 10.23
N LYS A 560 -19.71 21.62 10.36
CA LYS A 560 -19.52 22.90 11.05
C LYS A 560 -20.34 24.01 10.42
N ASP A 561 -20.35 24.11 9.08
CA ASP A 561 -21.12 25.14 8.36
C ASP A 561 -22.62 24.98 8.50
N ARG A 562 -23.08 23.74 8.62
CA ARG A 562 -24.49 23.41 8.88
C ARG A 562 -24.88 23.57 10.35
N GLY A 563 -23.94 23.91 11.23
CA GLY A 563 -24.18 24.04 12.67
C GLY A 563 -24.46 22.69 13.36
N ILE A 564 -23.97 21.59 12.80
CA ILE A 564 -24.24 20.23 13.28
C ILE A 564 -23.13 19.80 14.24
N GLY A 565 -23.46 19.72 15.53
CA GLY A 565 -22.57 19.19 16.56
C GLY A 565 -22.62 17.67 16.72
N GLY A 566 -21.65 17.11 17.45
CA GLY A 566 -21.58 15.69 17.75
C GLY A 566 -20.90 14.85 16.67
N PRO A 567 -20.90 13.51 16.83
CA PRO A 567 -20.31 12.61 15.85
C PRO A 567 -21.04 12.63 14.50
N ILE A 568 -20.28 12.81 13.42
CA ILE A 568 -20.79 12.71 12.05
C ILE A 568 -20.74 11.25 11.64
N LEU A 569 -21.88 10.56 11.73
CA LEU A 569 -22.00 9.11 11.62
C LEU A 569 -21.65 8.61 10.21
N SER A 570 -22.12 9.31 9.18
CA SER A 570 -21.80 9.07 7.78
C SER A 570 -20.29 9.07 7.54
N ALA A 571 -19.62 10.19 7.86
CA ALA A 571 -18.18 10.33 7.71
C ALA A 571 -17.40 9.35 8.59
N SER A 572 -17.77 9.20 9.87
CA SER A 572 -17.06 8.33 10.80
C SER A 572 -17.12 6.87 10.35
N SER A 573 -18.29 6.37 9.96
CA SER A 573 -18.45 4.98 9.54
C SER A 573 -17.65 4.62 8.29
N TYR A 574 -17.53 5.56 7.35
CA TYR A 574 -16.78 5.32 6.13
C TYR A 574 -15.27 5.53 6.29
N PHE A 575 -14.85 6.57 7.02
CA PHE A 575 -13.45 6.98 7.13
C PHE A 575 -12.69 6.39 8.33
N MET A 576 -13.39 5.92 9.36
CA MET A 576 -12.78 5.51 10.64
C MET A 576 -12.98 4.02 10.90
N LYS A 577 -12.04 3.37 11.61
CA LYS A 577 -12.08 1.93 11.92
C LYS A 577 -13.00 1.62 13.10
N SER A 578 -13.12 2.57 14.03
CA SER A 578 -13.93 2.47 15.24
C SER A 578 -14.96 3.61 15.29
N PRO A 579 -15.91 3.65 14.32
CA PRO A 579 -16.99 4.63 14.34
C PRO A 579 -17.96 4.38 15.50
N PRO A 580 -18.78 5.38 15.88
CA PRO A 580 -19.86 5.21 16.86
C PRO A 580 -20.89 4.15 16.44
N VAL A 581 -21.14 4.04 15.14
CA VAL A 581 -22.04 3.06 14.53
C VAL A 581 -21.33 2.41 13.34
N GLN A 582 -21.30 1.08 13.32
CA GLN A 582 -20.70 0.30 12.23
C GLN A 582 -21.72 0.06 11.11
N TYR A 583 -21.28 0.23 9.87
CA TYR A 583 -22.03 -0.08 8.66
C TYR A 583 -21.16 -0.90 7.71
N PHE A 584 -21.77 -1.57 6.72
CA PHE A 584 -21.01 -2.09 5.60
C PHE A 584 -20.41 -0.93 4.78
N ASP A 585 -19.23 -1.13 4.20
CA ASP A 585 -18.48 -0.03 3.57
C ASP A 585 -19.22 0.60 2.36
N ASP A 586 -20.06 -0.16 1.65
CA ASP A 586 -20.89 0.34 0.55
C ASP A 586 -22.04 1.24 1.04
N GLU A 587 -22.70 0.83 2.12
CA GLU A 587 -23.71 1.65 2.80
C GLU A 587 -23.09 2.90 3.43
N ALA A 588 -21.97 2.76 4.14
CA ALA A 588 -21.24 3.87 4.74
C ALA A 588 -20.83 4.91 3.67
N ARG A 589 -20.32 4.44 2.52
CA ARG A 589 -19.99 5.32 1.39
C ARG A 589 -21.23 6.07 0.87
N ALA A 590 -22.34 5.36 0.66
CA ALA A 590 -23.57 5.97 0.18
C ALA A 590 -24.12 7.01 1.17
N ASN A 591 -23.94 6.79 2.48
CA ASN A 591 -24.31 7.74 3.51
C ASN A 591 -23.45 9.01 3.47
N VAL A 592 -22.16 8.89 3.15
CA VAL A 592 -21.30 10.08 2.91
C VAL A 592 -21.79 10.87 1.69
N GLU A 593 -22.14 10.22 0.58
CA GLU A 593 -22.69 10.92 -0.60
C GLU A 593 -23.98 11.69 -0.25
N LYS A 594 -24.91 11.06 0.45
CA LYS A 594 -26.15 11.71 0.94
C LYS A 594 -25.84 12.87 1.88
N PHE A 595 -24.85 12.72 2.76
CA PHE A 595 -24.41 13.79 3.65
C PHE A 595 -23.84 14.97 2.85
N ILE A 596 -22.99 14.73 1.86
CA ILE A 596 -22.47 15.78 0.97
C ILE A 596 -23.63 16.52 0.29
N GLU A 597 -24.59 15.79 -0.26
CA GLU A 597 -25.78 16.33 -0.96
C GLU A 597 -26.79 17.02 -0.02
N GLY A 598 -26.60 16.97 1.30
CA GLY A 598 -27.51 17.58 2.28
C GLY A 598 -28.80 16.78 2.52
N GLN A 599 -28.83 15.51 2.13
CA GLN A 599 -29.96 14.58 2.33
C GLN A 599 -29.89 13.84 3.67
N SER A 600 -28.76 13.89 4.38
CA SER A 600 -28.59 13.42 5.76
C SER A 600 -27.97 14.52 6.62
N GLU A 601 -28.44 14.64 7.86
CA GLU A 601 -27.85 15.56 8.84
C GLU A 601 -26.51 15.05 9.41
N ARG A 602 -26.37 13.74 9.63
CA ARG A 602 -25.17 13.14 10.24
C ARG A 602 -24.71 11.90 9.50
#